data_AF-A0A435SEM0-F1
#
_entry.id   AF-A0A435SEM0-F1
#
_cell.length_a   1.000
_cell.length_b   1.000
_cell.length_c   1.000
_cell.angle_alpha   90.00
_cell.angle_beta   90.00
_cell.angle_gamma   90.00
#
_symmetry.space_group_name_H-M   'P 1'
#
loop_
_entity.id
_entity.type
_entity.pdbx_description
1 polymer ?
#
loop_
_entity_poly.entity_id
_entity_poly.type
_entity_poly.pdbx_seq_one_letter_code
_entity_poly.pdbx_strand_id
1 'polypeptide(L)'
;LLLDEPLSALDAQIRRNMVEEIARLHRSLPGLTILYVTHDQTEALTLADKIAIMRDGRVCSHGPTTELYRRPPNRFTAEFLGRANLLPVTVAEAVGPKGFATARHGDALLTGAGRNEKAGDKSLLCIRPQHLSLTADSDHTNRIVGTLQEVHWQGELTHLVLDVDGTPVRVSATRLPIALPEPGAKVPLFFAPADTSLLPEDAGV
;
A
#
# COMPACT_ATOMS: atom_id res chain seq x y z
N LEU A 1 19.52 1.70 -22.16
CA LEU A 1 20.28 0.86 -21.20
C LEU A 1 19.41 -0.29 -20.76
N LEU A 2 19.97 -1.49 -20.63
CA LEU A 2 19.31 -2.66 -20.05
C LEU A 2 20.10 -3.04 -18.80
N LEU A 3 19.42 -3.13 -17.67
CA LEU A 3 20.02 -3.38 -16.36
C LEU A 3 19.25 -4.53 -15.70
N ASP A 4 19.96 -5.63 -15.43
CA ASP A 4 19.37 -6.85 -14.85
C ASP A 4 19.91 -7.08 -13.44
N GLU A 5 19.05 -6.82 -12.44
CA GLU A 5 19.37 -6.85 -11.00
C GLU A 5 20.74 -6.25 -10.62
N PRO A 6 21.11 -5.06 -11.14
CA PRO A 6 22.50 -4.59 -11.12
C PRO A 6 23.03 -4.28 -9.72
N LEU A 7 22.15 -4.09 -8.73
CA LEU A 7 22.51 -3.71 -7.36
C LEU A 7 22.29 -4.82 -6.32
N SER A 8 21.92 -6.02 -6.77
CA SER A 8 21.57 -7.16 -5.90
C SER A 8 22.70 -7.58 -4.96
N ALA A 9 23.96 -7.48 -5.41
CA ALA A 9 25.15 -7.87 -4.65
C ALA A 9 25.70 -6.77 -3.73
N LEU A 10 25.13 -5.56 -3.75
CA LEU A 10 25.61 -4.43 -2.95
C LEU A 10 24.98 -4.42 -1.56
N ASP A 11 25.70 -3.90 -0.56
CA ASP A 11 25.12 -3.65 0.75
C ASP A 11 24.06 -2.53 0.70
N ALA A 12 23.23 -2.45 1.74
CA ALA A 12 22.09 -1.54 1.77
C ALA A 12 22.46 -0.05 1.67
N GLN A 13 23.63 0.37 2.16
CA GLN A 13 24.04 1.77 2.07
C GLN A 13 24.49 2.12 0.65
N ILE A 14 25.39 1.30 0.08
CA ILE A 14 25.88 1.53 -1.28
C ILE A 14 24.74 1.40 -2.29
N ARG A 15 23.85 0.42 -2.11
CA ARG A 15 22.67 0.24 -2.95
C ARG A 15 21.81 1.49 -2.98
N ARG A 16 21.47 2.06 -1.82
CA ARG A 16 20.68 3.31 -1.75
C ARG A 16 21.34 4.45 -2.51
N ASN A 17 22.65 4.65 -2.29
CA ASN A 17 23.40 5.70 -2.99
C ASN A 17 23.39 5.49 -4.52
N MET A 18 23.57 4.24 -4.97
CA MET A 18 23.56 3.91 -6.40
C MET A 18 22.19 4.11 -7.05
N VAL A 19 21.11 3.77 -6.35
CA VAL A 19 19.73 4.06 -6.81
C VAL A 19 19.55 5.57 -7.02
N GLU A 20 20.01 6.40 -6.08
CA GLU A 20 19.92 7.85 -6.23
C GLU A 20 20.72 8.37 -7.43
N GLU A 21 21.92 7.83 -7.66
CA GLU A 21 22.75 8.22 -8.81
C GLU A 21 22.16 7.77 -10.14
N ILE A 22 21.58 6.57 -10.23
CA ILE A 22 20.84 6.12 -11.43
C ILE A 22 19.66 7.07 -11.69
N ALA A 23 18.91 7.45 -10.65
CA ALA A 23 17.80 8.39 -10.79
C ALA A 23 18.27 9.77 -11.29
N ARG A 24 19.43 10.25 -10.82
CA ARG A 24 20.04 11.50 -11.29
C ARG A 24 20.48 11.42 -12.75
N LEU A 25 21.13 10.33 -13.14
CA LEU A 25 21.55 10.09 -14.53
C LEU A 25 20.38 10.04 -15.49
N HIS A 26 19.28 9.38 -15.11
CA HIS A 26 18.08 9.34 -15.94
C HIS A 26 17.48 10.74 -16.14
N ARG A 27 17.44 11.58 -15.10
CA ARG A 27 16.97 12.97 -15.19
C ARG A 27 17.89 13.87 -16.02
N SER A 28 19.22 13.66 -15.96
CA SER A 28 20.18 14.51 -16.66
C SER A 28 20.34 14.18 -18.15
N LEU A 29 19.89 12.98 -18.58
CA LEU A 29 19.98 12.51 -19.96
C LEU A 29 18.59 12.33 -20.58
N PRO A 30 17.88 13.44 -20.90
CA PRO A 30 16.57 13.36 -21.54
C PRO A 30 16.68 12.64 -22.90
N GLY A 31 15.98 11.51 -23.05
CA GLY A 31 15.99 10.65 -24.24
C GLY A 31 16.64 9.28 -24.03
N LEU A 32 17.32 9.07 -22.90
CA LEU A 32 17.86 7.76 -22.55
C LEU A 32 16.74 6.83 -22.05
N THR A 33 16.38 5.82 -22.84
CA THR A 33 15.47 4.77 -22.38
C THR A 33 16.21 3.74 -21.53
N ILE A 34 15.71 3.47 -20.32
CA ILE A 34 16.27 2.47 -19.40
C ILE A 34 15.22 1.38 -19.14
N LEU A 35 15.60 0.12 -19.33
CA LEU A 35 14.87 -1.03 -18.80
C LEU A 35 15.65 -1.54 -17.59
N TYR A 36 15.01 -1.55 -16.42
CA TYR A 36 15.60 -1.95 -15.16
C TYR A 36 14.79 -3.11 -14.57
N VAL A 37 15.45 -4.24 -14.31
CA VAL A 37 14.86 -5.44 -13.69
C VAL A 37 15.35 -5.55 -12.26
N THR A 38 14.43 -5.73 -11.32
CA THR A 38 14.73 -5.86 -9.89
C THR A 38 13.63 -6.62 -9.18
N HIS A 39 14.00 -7.29 -8.09
CA HIS A 39 13.07 -7.86 -7.13
C HIS A 39 12.78 -6.90 -5.95
N ASP A 40 13.45 -5.74 -5.88
CA ASP A 40 13.29 -4.75 -4.82
C ASP A 40 12.25 -3.69 -5.18
N GLN A 41 11.22 -3.59 -4.33
CA GLN A 41 10.10 -2.66 -4.52
C GLN A 41 10.54 -1.20 -4.39
N THR A 42 11.50 -0.91 -3.51
CA THR A 42 12.00 0.44 -3.27
C THR A 42 12.74 0.95 -4.50
N GLU A 43 13.56 0.09 -5.12
CA GLU A 43 14.23 0.43 -6.38
C GLU A 43 13.21 0.76 -7.47
N ALA A 44 12.20 -0.10 -7.65
CA ALA A 44 11.16 0.11 -8.64
C ALA A 44 10.38 1.41 -8.41
N LEU A 45 9.96 1.68 -7.16
CA LEU A 45 9.21 2.89 -6.80
C LEU A 45 10.05 4.18 -6.91
N THR A 46 11.36 4.10 -6.72
CA THR A 46 12.26 5.26 -6.79
C THR A 46 12.70 5.58 -8.22
N LEU A 47 12.92 4.56 -9.06
CA LEU A 47 13.51 4.74 -10.40
C LEU A 47 12.49 4.85 -11.53
N ALA A 48 11.37 4.14 -11.42
CA ALA A 48 10.53 3.88 -12.58
C ALA A 48 9.49 4.97 -12.82
N ASP A 49 9.38 5.45 -14.06
CA ASP A 49 8.20 6.22 -14.52
C ASP A 49 6.98 5.29 -14.68
N LYS A 50 7.24 4.08 -15.17
CA LYS A 50 6.26 3.01 -15.37
C LYS A 50 6.82 1.69 -14.87
N ILE A 51 5.98 0.89 -14.21
CA ILE A 51 6.34 -0.44 -13.72
C ILE A 51 5.55 -1.48 -14.53
N ALA A 52 6.20 -2.60 -14.84
CA ALA A 52 5.54 -3.84 -15.21
C ALA A 52 5.82 -4.86 -14.11
N ILE A 53 4.76 -5.37 -13.47
CA ILE A 53 4.87 -6.41 -12.44
C ILE A 53 4.68 -7.76 -13.12
N MET A 54 5.59 -8.68 -12.84
CA MET A 54 5.54 -10.03 -13.39
C MET A 54 5.37 -11.08 -12.28
N ARG A 55 4.67 -12.16 -12.63
CA ARG A 55 4.54 -13.37 -11.80
C ARG A 55 4.48 -14.58 -12.73
N ASP A 56 5.22 -15.64 -12.40
CA ASP A 56 5.22 -16.90 -13.15
C ASP A 56 5.44 -16.71 -14.67
N GLY A 57 6.33 -15.76 -15.01
CA GLY A 57 6.67 -15.42 -16.40
C GLY A 57 5.63 -14.58 -17.15
N ARG A 58 4.57 -14.11 -16.51
CA ARG A 58 3.50 -13.29 -17.12
C ARG A 58 3.46 -11.89 -16.52
N VAL A 59 3.14 -10.90 -17.33
CA VAL A 59 2.87 -9.53 -16.85
C VAL A 59 1.48 -9.50 -16.21
N CYS A 60 1.43 -9.24 -14.91
CA CYS A 60 0.19 -9.12 -14.14
C CYS A 60 -0.42 -7.72 -14.28
N SER A 61 0.44 -6.70 -14.22
CA SER A 61 0.03 -5.30 -14.24
C SER A 61 1.12 -4.47 -14.89
N HIS A 62 0.74 -3.46 -15.65
CA HIS A 62 1.69 -2.47 -16.16
C HIS A 62 1.05 -1.08 -16.18
N GLY A 63 1.83 -0.04 -15.95
CA GLY A 63 1.30 1.33 -15.94
C GLY A 63 2.19 2.33 -15.21
N PRO A 64 1.72 3.58 -15.08
CA PRO A 64 2.40 4.59 -14.29
C PRO A 64 2.63 4.12 -12.85
N THR A 65 3.84 4.32 -12.33
CA THR A 65 4.23 3.89 -10.98
C THR A 65 3.28 4.42 -9.90
N THR A 66 2.91 5.69 -10.00
CA THR A 66 2.01 6.35 -9.05
C THR A 66 0.60 5.77 -9.09
N GLU A 67 0.11 5.38 -10.26
CA GLU A 67 -1.22 4.78 -10.43
C GLU A 67 -1.24 3.36 -9.85
N LEU A 68 -0.26 2.53 -10.20
CA LEU A 68 -0.14 1.16 -9.66
C LEU A 68 0.04 1.17 -8.14
N TYR A 69 0.73 2.17 -7.59
CA TYR A 69 0.91 2.32 -6.15
C TYR A 69 -0.36 2.80 -5.43
N ARG A 70 -1.02 3.86 -5.94
CA ARG A 70 -2.16 4.51 -5.27
C ARG A 70 -3.48 3.80 -5.50
N ARG A 71 -3.70 3.27 -6.70
CA ARG A 71 -4.93 2.60 -7.11
C ARG A 71 -4.56 1.29 -7.81
N PRO A 72 -3.99 0.30 -7.10
CA PRO A 72 -3.61 -0.98 -7.68
C PRO A 72 -4.82 -1.66 -8.36
N PRO A 73 -4.66 -2.28 -9.54
CA PRO A 73 -5.77 -2.88 -10.28
C PRO A 73 -6.23 -4.24 -9.72
N ASN A 74 -5.38 -4.91 -8.95
CA ASN A 74 -5.65 -6.23 -8.40
C ASN A 74 -4.92 -6.44 -7.07
N ARG A 75 -5.31 -7.50 -6.35
CA ARG A 75 -4.74 -7.88 -5.06
C ARG A 75 -3.23 -8.06 -5.12
N PHE A 76 -2.74 -8.79 -6.13
CA PHE A 76 -1.32 -9.08 -6.27
C PHE A 76 -0.48 -7.81 -6.38
N THR A 77 -0.93 -6.82 -7.16
CA THR A 77 -0.26 -5.53 -7.30
C THR A 77 -0.25 -4.74 -6.00
N ALA A 78 -1.37 -4.74 -5.26
CA ALA A 78 -1.47 -4.07 -3.97
C ALA A 78 -0.52 -4.66 -2.92
N GLU A 79 -0.44 -6.00 -2.85
CA GLU A 79 0.46 -6.72 -1.95
C GLU A 79 1.93 -6.58 -2.37
N PHE A 80 2.20 -6.67 -3.68
CA PHE A 80 3.55 -6.64 -4.21
C PHE A 80 4.19 -5.26 -4.15
N LEU A 81 3.51 -4.18 -4.54
CA LEU A 81 4.08 -2.83 -4.48
C LEU A 81 3.75 -2.19 -3.14
N GLY A 82 4.65 -2.22 -2.15
CA GLY A 82 4.50 -1.44 -0.91
C GLY A 82 3.60 -2.09 0.14
N ARG A 83 3.38 -3.41 0.08
CA ARG A 83 2.81 -4.24 1.16
C ARG A 83 1.50 -3.67 1.75
N ALA A 84 0.50 -3.40 0.91
CA ALA A 84 -0.80 -2.91 1.38
C ALA A 84 -1.45 -3.89 2.36
N ASN A 85 -2.22 -3.33 3.28
CA ASN A 85 -3.26 -4.07 3.98
C ASN A 85 -4.48 -4.18 3.09
N LEU A 86 -5.09 -5.35 3.08
CA LEU A 86 -6.29 -5.65 2.31
C LEU A 86 -7.36 -6.15 3.26
N LEU A 87 -8.37 -5.33 3.50
CA LEU A 87 -9.50 -5.67 4.37
C LEU A 87 -10.70 -6.11 3.52
N PRO A 88 -11.24 -7.33 3.72
CA PRO A 88 -12.46 -7.75 3.04
C PRO A 88 -13.63 -6.84 3.41
N VAL A 89 -14.34 -6.34 2.40
CA VAL A 89 -15.49 -5.45 2.56
C VAL A 89 -16.62 -5.84 1.62
N THR A 90 -17.86 -5.53 2.00
CA THR A 90 -19.02 -5.57 1.10
C THR A 90 -19.49 -4.16 0.83
N VAL A 91 -19.57 -3.78 -0.44
CA VAL A 91 -19.96 -2.43 -0.87
C VAL A 91 -21.41 -2.17 -0.44
N ALA A 92 -21.60 -1.15 0.38
CA ALA A 92 -22.92 -0.74 0.88
C ALA A 92 -23.57 0.29 -0.04
N GLU A 93 -22.77 1.26 -0.51
CA GLU A 93 -23.16 2.29 -1.46
C GLU A 93 -22.20 2.29 -2.64
N ALA A 94 -22.75 2.28 -3.85
CA ALA A 94 -21.99 2.27 -5.09
C ALA A 94 -21.13 3.53 -5.25
N VAL A 95 -20.19 3.49 -6.20
CA VAL A 95 -19.31 4.63 -6.48
C VAL A 95 -20.13 5.86 -6.87
N GLY A 96 -20.04 6.91 -6.04
CA GLY A 96 -20.67 8.18 -6.29
C GLY A 96 -19.90 9.07 -7.28
N PRO A 97 -20.43 10.26 -7.61
CA PRO A 97 -19.84 11.18 -8.60
C PRO A 97 -18.44 11.69 -8.22
N LYS A 98 -18.07 11.61 -6.94
CA LYS A 98 -16.73 11.97 -6.44
C LYS A 98 -15.70 10.83 -6.55
N GLY A 99 -16.09 9.66 -7.07
CA GLY A 99 -15.21 8.50 -7.22
C GLY A 99 -14.94 7.73 -5.92
N PHE A 100 -15.84 7.84 -4.94
CA PHE A 100 -15.77 7.10 -3.67
C PHE A 100 -17.00 6.22 -3.51
N ALA A 101 -16.81 5.06 -2.90
CA ALA A 101 -17.87 4.17 -2.45
C ALA A 101 -17.74 3.90 -0.95
N THR A 102 -18.86 3.58 -0.32
CA THR A 102 -18.89 3.17 1.09
C THR A 102 -19.09 1.67 1.16
N ALA A 103 -18.26 0.99 1.95
CA ALA A 103 -18.24 -0.44 2.10
C ALA A 103 -18.20 -0.82 3.58
N ARG A 104 -18.74 -2.00 3.89
CA ARG A 104 -18.87 -2.52 5.24
C ARG A 104 -17.80 -3.57 5.54
N HIS A 105 -17.12 -3.42 6.67
CA HIS A 105 -16.26 -4.44 7.29
C HIS A 105 -16.79 -4.71 8.70
N GLY A 106 -17.38 -5.88 8.95
CA GLY A 106 -18.09 -6.12 10.22
C GLY A 106 -19.13 -5.02 10.48
N ASP A 107 -19.00 -4.32 11.61
CA ASP A 107 -19.86 -3.20 11.98
C ASP A 107 -19.40 -1.84 11.43
N ALA A 108 -18.17 -1.75 10.91
CA ALA A 108 -17.59 -0.50 10.40
C ALA A 108 -18.08 -0.18 8.99
N LEU A 109 -18.43 1.10 8.76
CA LEU A 109 -18.62 1.67 7.42
C LEU A 109 -17.37 2.46 7.05
N LEU A 110 -16.74 2.05 5.95
CA LEU A 110 -15.47 2.58 5.46
C LEU A 110 -15.68 3.14 4.05
N THR A 111 -15.06 4.28 3.78
CA THR A 111 -15.13 4.94 2.47
C THR A 111 -13.79 4.79 1.77
N GLY A 112 -13.80 4.39 0.51
CA GLY A 112 -12.59 4.30 -0.29
C GLY A 112 -12.79 4.68 -1.74
N ALA A 113 -11.70 5.02 -2.42
CA ALA A 113 -11.75 5.37 -3.84
C ALA A 113 -12.18 4.14 -4.64
N GLY A 114 -13.32 4.25 -5.32
CA GLY A 114 -13.84 3.20 -6.19
C GLY A 114 -13.56 3.50 -7.65
N ARG A 115 -13.71 2.46 -8.48
CA ARG A 115 -13.65 2.54 -9.94
C ARG A 115 -15.05 2.41 -10.54
N ASN A 116 -15.76 1.35 -10.17
CA ASN A 116 -17.04 0.96 -10.77
C ASN A 116 -17.85 0.00 -9.88
N GLU A 117 -17.52 -0.07 -8.59
CA GLU A 117 -18.15 -0.94 -7.61
C GLU A 117 -19.63 -0.60 -7.43
N LYS A 118 -20.45 -1.64 -7.37
CA LYS A 118 -21.90 -1.58 -7.16
C LYS A 118 -22.24 -2.03 -5.74
N ALA A 119 -23.39 -1.59 -5.23
CA ALA A 119 -23.89 -2.07 -3.95
C ALA A 119 -24.06 -3.59 -3.97
N GLY A 120 -23.56 -4.26 -2.94
CA GLY A 120 -23.53 -5.71 -2.81
C GLY A 120 -22.24 -6.38 -3.33
N ASP A 121 -21.38 -5.65 -4.06
CA ASP A 121 -20.11 -6.22 -4.54
C ASP A 121 -19.21 -6.57 -3.35
N LYS A 122 -18.51 -7.71 -3.48
CA LYS A 122 -17.42 -8.06 -2.58
C LYS A 122 -16.12 -7.44 -3.08
N SER A 123 -15.42 -6.75 -2.20
CA SER A 123 -14.20 -6.03 -2.54
C SER A 123 -13.19 -6.12 -1.41
N LEU A 124 -11.95 -5.72 -1.69
CA LEU A 124 -10.93 -5.49 -0.68
C LEU A 124 -10.68 -3.98 -0.58
N LEU A 125 -10.71 -3.46 0.64
CA LEU A 125 -10.25 -2.10 0.92
C LEU A 125 -8.73 -2.16 1.07
N CYS A 126 -8.02 -1.55 0.11
CA CYS A 126 -6.58 -1.39 0.14
C CYS A 126 -6.20 -0.13 0.89
N ILE A 127 -5.36 -0.29 1.91
CA ILE A 127 -4.73 0.80 2.65
C ILE A 127 -3.26 0.50 2.92
N ARG A 128 -2.39 1.50 2.75
CA ARG A 128 -0.97 1.36 3.02
C ARG A 128 -0.67 1.45 4.52
N PRO A 129 0.29 0.68 5.05
CA PRO A 129 0.62 0.70 6.47
C PRO A 129 0.92 2.08 7.04
N GLN A 130 1.54 2.96 6.26
CA GLN A 130 1.89 4.32 6.68
C GLN A 130 0.73 5.33 6.63
N HIS A 131 -0.43 4.95 6.09
CA HIS A 131 -1.64 5.80 6.08
C HIS A 131 -2.59 5.45 7.24
N LEU A 132 -2.23 4.46 8.08
CA LEU A 132 -2.96 4.12 9.29
C LEU A 132 -2.37 4.89 10.48
N SER A 133 -3.24 5.49 11.28
CA SER A 133 -2.89 6.24 12.49
C SER A 133 -3.57 5.65 13.71
N LEU A 134 -2.91 5.74 14.86
CA LEU A 134 -3.49 5.40 16.17
C LEU A 134 -4.23 6.60 16.80
N THR A 135 -4.05 7.79 16.23
CA THR A 135 -4.68 9.02 16.69
C THR A 135 -5.69 9.52 15.66
N ALA A 136 -6.86 9.90 16.17
CA ALA A 136 -7.87 10.55 15.34
C ALA A 136 -7.35 11.90 14.83
N ASP A 137 -7.75 12.24 13.61
CA ASP A 137 -7.59 13.57 13.01
C ASP A 137 -8.89 13.89 12.25
N SER A 138 -9.15 15.18 12.03
CA SER A 138 -10.26 15.73 11.25
C SER A 138 -10.38 15.12 9.85
N ASP A 139 -9.28 14.79 9.20
CA ASP A 139 -9.26 14.16 7.86
C ASP A 139 -9.52 12.64 7.89
N HIS A 140 -9.36 12.00 9.06
CA HIS A 140 -9.51 10.56 9.23
C HIS A 140 -10.94 10.14 9.58
N THR A 141 -11.81 10.16 8.58
CA THR A 141 -13.23 9.78 8.76
C THR A 141 -13.46 8.27 8.80
N ASN A 142 -12.51 7.47 8.29
CA ASN A 142 -12.58 6.03 8.44
C ASN A 142 -12.01 5.58 9.79
N ARG A 143 -12.67 4.59 10.40
CA ARG A 143 -12.27 4.02 11.68
C ARG A 143 -12.53 2.52 11.71
N ILE A 144 -11.52 1.76 12.12
CA ILE A 144 -11.62 0.34 12.48
C ILE A 144 -11.02 0.12 13.87
N VAL A 145 -11.29 -1.02 14.48
CA VAL A 145 -10.67 -1.41 15.76
C VAL A 145 -9.97 -2.74 15.55
N GLY A 146 -8.68 -2.78 15.88
CA GLY A 146 -7.90 -4.02 15.86
C GLY A 146 -7.37 -4.37 17.24
N THR A 147 -7.03 -5.64 17.45
CA THR A 147 -6.32 -6.11 18.63
C THR A 147 -4.83 -6.10 18.35
N LEU A 148 -4.04 -5.33 19.10
CA LEU A 148 -2.59 -5.26 18.91
C LEU A 148 -1.97 -6.62 19.22
N GLN A 149 -1.19 -7.17 18.29
CA GLN A 149 -0.50 -8.46 18.46
C GLN A 149 0.99 -8.25 18.67
N GLU A 150 1.61 -7.38 17.86
CA GLU A 150 3.06 -7.21 17.84
C GLU A 150 3.48 -5.75 17.67
N VAL A 151 4.62 -5.41 18.27
CA VAL A 151 5.29 -4.11 18.16
C VAL A 151 6.74 -4.34 17.81
N HIS A 152 7.18 -3.85 16.65
CA HIS A 152 8.55 -3.98 16.15
C HIS A 152 9.17 -2.60 15.97
N TRP A 153 10.15 -2.29 16.80
CA TRP A 153 10.88 -1.02 16.71
C TRP A 153 12.07 -1.14 15.76
N GLN A 154 12.17 -0.23 14.77
CA GLN A 154 13.21 -0.21 13.75
C GLN A 154 13.82 1.20 13.63
N GLY A 155 14.21 1.80 14.75
CA GLY A 155 14.77 3.14 14.78
C GLY A 155 13.69 4.21 14.69
N GLU A 156 13.64 4.94 13.57
CA GLU A 156 12.66 6.00 13.35
C GLU A 156 11.26 5.46 13.03
N LEU A 157 11.18 4.23 12.51
CA LEU A 157 9.93 3.55 12.17
C LEU A 157 9.58 2.53 13.24
N THR A 158 8.31 2.51 13.63
CA THR A 158 7.73 1.42 14.41
C THR A 158 6.67 0.73 13.57
N HIS A 159 6.79 -0.60 13.46
CA HIS A 159 5.80 -1.44 12.81
C HIS A 159 4.92 -2.10 13.85
N LEU A 160 3.61 -1.94 13.69
CA LEU A 160 2.61 -2.60 14.53
C LEU A 160 1.87 -3.63 13.69
N VAL A 161 1.52 -4.76 14.29
CA VAL A 161 0.62 -5.75 13.69
C VAL A 161 -0.61 -5.86 14.57
N LEU A 162 -1.78 -5.65 13.99
CA LEU A 162 -3.07 -5.75 14.64
C LEU A 162 -3.92 -6.81 13.94
N ASP A 163 -4.72 -7.54 14.71
CA ASP A 163 -5.79 -8.38 14.17
C ASP A 163 -7.09 -7.58 14.10
N VAL A 164 -7.66 -7.45 12.91
CA VAL A 164 -8.96 -6.82 12.67
C VAL A 164 -9.90 -7.88 12.13
N ASP A 165 -10.77 -8.40 12.99
CA ASP A 165 -11.74 -9.46 12.65
C ASP A 165 -11.10 -10.68 11.93
N GLY A 166 -9.93 -11.13 12.41
CA GLY A 166 -9.18 -12.24 11.81
C GLY A 166 -8.30 -11.86 10.61
N THR A 167 -8.25 -10.57 10.24
CA THR A 167 -7.39 -10.06 9.18
C THR A 167 -6.17 -9.33 9.77
N PRO A 168 -4.92 -9.74 9.44
CA PRO A 168 -3.74 -9.05 9.90
C PRO A 168 -3.56 -7.70 9.20
N VAL A 169 -3.51 -6.62 9.98
CA VAL A 169 -3.32 -5.24 9.54
C VAL A 169 -2.01 -4.70 10.11
N ARG A 170 -1.16 -4.19 9.22
CA ARG A 170 0.15 -3.60 9.55
C ARG A 170 0.04 -2.09 9.59
N VAL A 171 0.66 -1.47 10.58
CA VAL A 171 0.81 0.00 10.68
C VAL A 171 2.29 0.34 10.69
N SER A 172 2.69 1.37 9.95
CA SER A 172 4.05 1.89 9.95
C SER A 172 4.01 3.34 10.38
N ALA A 173 4.48 3.64 11.59
CA ALA A 173 4.40 4.98 12.16
C ALA A 173 5.79 5.50 12.57
N THR A 174 6.05 6.77 12.27
CA THR A 174 7.23 7.50 12.77
C THR A 174 6.94 8.26 14.06
N ARG A 175 5.65 8.49 14.36
CA ARG A 175 5.19 9.13 15.58
C ARG A 175 4.12 8.26 16.21
N LEU A 176 4.34 7.90 17.46
CA LEU A 176 3.40 7.12 18.26
C LEU A 176 3.07 7.90 19.54
N PRO A 177 1.92 7.60 20.17
CA PRO A 177 1.65 8.08 21.52
C PRO A 177 2.80 7.70 22.46
N ILE A 178 3.07 8.55 23.46
CA ILE A 178 4.16 8.35 24.43
C ILE A 178 4.03 6.99 25.13
N ALA A 179 2.80 6.56 25.42
CA ALA A 179 2.50 5.23 25.92
C ALA A 179 1.84 4.41 24.81
N LEU A 180 2.56 3.39 24.33
CA LEU A 180 1.97 2.41 23.43
C LEU A 180 1.04 1.46 24.20
N PRO A 181 -0.06 1.01 23.57
CA PRO A 181 -0.86 -0.07 24.12
C PRO A 181 -0.02 -1.36 24.24
N GLU A 182 -0.31 -2.16 25.27
CA GLU A 182 0.25 -3.51 25.40
C GLU A 182 -0.35 -4.47 24.35
N PRO A 183 0.39 -5.49 23.89
CA PRO A 183 -0.20 -6.58 23.12
C PRO A 183 -1.45 -7.16 23.79
N GLY A 184 -2.48 -7.41 23.01
CA GLY A 184 -3.83 -7.80 23.43
C GLY A 184 -4.80 -6.62 23.61
N ALA A 185 -4.32 -5.37 23.61
CA ALA A 185 -5.19 -4.20 23.70
C ALA A 185 -6.00 -3.98 22.41
N LYS A 186 -7.25 -3.52 22.56
CA LYS A 186 -8.06 -3.01 21.45
C LYS A 186 -7.65 -1.59 21.11
N VAL A 187 -7.22 -1.37 19.87
CA VAL A 187 -6.67 -0.11 19.38
C VAL A 187 -7.51 0.37 18.21
N PRO A 188 -8.08 1.59 18.28
CA PRO A 188 -8.71 2.19 17.11
C PRO A 188 -7.65 2.62 16.11
N LEU A 189 -7.89 2.32 14.84
CA LEU A 189 -7.09 2.78 13.71
C LEU A 189 -7.92 3.75 12.88
N PHE A 190 -7.28 4.85 12.48
CA PHE A 190 -7.86 5.98 11.77
C PHE A 190 -7.13 6.19 10.46
N PHE A 191 -7.85 6.56 9.40
CA PHE A 191 -7.26 6.82 8.08
C PHE A 191 -8.19 7.65 7.19
N ALA A 192 -7.61 8.34 6.21
CA ALA A 192 -8.37 9.16 5.28
C ALA A 192 -8.96 8.30 4.15
N PRO A 193 -10.20 8.57 3.70
CA PRO A 193 -10.76 7.90 2.52
C PRO A 193 -9.89 8.05 1.27
N ALA A 194 -9.25 9.22 1.10
CA ALA A 194 -8.38 9.54 -0.03
C ALA A 194 -7.14 8.64 -0.13
N ASP A 195 -6.72 8.03 0.98
CA ASP A 195 -5.57 7.13 1.07
C ASP A 195 -5.92 5.65 0.88
N THR A 196 -7.18 5.38 0.51
CA THR A 196 -7.69 4.04 0.30
C THR A 196 -8.27 3.86 -1.10
N SER A 197 -8.24 2.62 -1.58
CA SER A 197 -8.90 2.22 -2.81
C SER A 197 -9.63 0.90 -2.64
N LEU A 198 -10.74 0.73 -3.34
CA LEU A 198 -11.42 -0.54 -3.47
C LEU A 198 -10.84 -1.29 -4.68
N LEU A 199 -10.70 -2.60 -4.51
CA LEU A 199 -10.35 -3.52 -5.57
C LEU A 199 -11.29 -4.74 -5.50
N PRO A 200 -11.61 -5.40 -6.63
CA PRO A 200 -12.42 -6.60 -6.62
C PRO A 200 -11.75 -7.72 -5.80
N GLU A 201 -12.52 -8.47 -5.02
CA GLU A 201 -12.01 -9.60 -4.24
C GLU A 201 -11.46 -10.72 -5.15
N ASP A 202 -12.11 -10.94 -6.29
CA ASP A 202 -11.78 -11.99 -7.27
C ASP A 202 -10.77 -11.56 -8.34
N ALA A 203 -10.14 -10.39 -8.21
CA ALA A 203 -9.07 -9.97 -9.12
C ALA A 203 -7.78 -10.75 -8.82
N GLY A 204 -7.79 -12.05 -9.15
CA GLY A 204 -6.59 -12.83 -9.40
C GLY A 204 -5.81 -12.23 -10.57
N VAL A 205 -4.50 -12.51 -10.58
CA VAL A 205 -3.51 -12.02 -11.56
C VAL A 205 -4.04 -11.96 -12.99
#